data_AF-A0A170XEX1-F1
#
_entry.id   AF-A0A170XEX1-F1
#
_cell.length_a   1.000
_cell.length_b   1.000
_cell.length_c   1.000
_cell.angle_alpha   90.00
_cell.angle_beta   90.00
_cell.angle_gamma   90.00
#
_symmetry.space_group_name_H-M   'P 1'
#
loop_
_entity.id
_entity.type
_entity.pdbx_description
1 polymer ?
#
loop_
_entity_poly.entity_id
_entity_poly.type
_entity_poly.pdbx_seq_one_letter_code
_entity_poly.pdbx_strand_id
1 'polypeptide(L)'
;QTAQVFFRCMSRRTEITFKLGSRKGEANVESDLKSTRRALDRRLLLLIKEKIGNKQCWILPQGVYKGEESLRLTAERVLQEKCGNNINVRFLGNCPCGFYKYKYPKHARNHSIGANIFSLKHNSWRDKWMIKFAQNFNGLQEKNSKYYLRSIINRSENFL
;
A
#
# COMPACT_ATOMS: atom_id res chain seq x y z
N GLN A 1 12.10 -48.26 14.67
CA GLN A 1 12.91 -47.53 13.67
C GLN A 1 13.51 -46.32 14.39
N THR A 2 14.83 -46.32 14.58
CA THR A 2 15.56 -45.41 15.48
C THR A 2 15.90 -44.09 14.81
N ALA A 3 16.07 -43.02 15.61
CA ALA A 3 16.35 -41.64 15.17
C ALA A 3 17.45 -41.49 14.09
N GLN A 4 18.36 -42.47 14.00
CA GLN A 4 19.37 -42.57 12.95
C GLN A 4 18.80 -42.61 11.52
N VAL A 5 17.64 -43.25 11.31
CA VAL A 5 16.96 -43.29 10.00
C VAL A 5 16.43 -41.90 9.63
N PHE A 6 15.91 -41.15 10.61
CA PHE A 6 15.42 -39.79 10.43
C PHE A 6 16.56 -38.83 10.04
N PHE A 7 17.68 -38.84 10.77
CA PHE A 7 18.85 -38.03 10.43
C PHE A 7 19.42 -38.40 9.06
N ARG A 8 19.46 -39.70 8.71
CA ARG A 8 19.95 -40.14 7.40
C ARG A 8 19.07 -39.69 6.22
N CYS A 9 17.75 -39.59 6.41
CA CYS A 9 16.83 -39.04 5.42
C CYS A 9 16.99 -37.53 5.23
N MET A 10 17.30 -36.80 6.29
CA MET A 10 17.54 -35.35 6.27
C MET A 10 18.88 -35.01 5.58
N SER A 11 19.97 -35.72 5.89
CA SER A 11 21.29 -35.29 5.44
C SER A 11 21.65 -35.64 3.98
N ARG A 12 21.02 -36.67 3.36
CA ARG A 12 21.48 -37.19 2.05
C ARG A 12 20.79 -36.60 0.81
N ARG A 13 19.61 -35.99 0.93
CA ARG A 13 18.82 -35.54 -0.25
C ARG A 13 18.51 -34.05 -0.25
N THR A 14 18.35 -33.42 0.91
CA THR A 14 17.89 -32.03 0.99
C THR A 14 19.04 -31.04 1.03
N GLU A 15 20.15 -31.35 1.69
CA GLU A 15 21.26 -30.38 1.85
C GLU A 15 22.00 -30.03 0.55
N ILE A 16 22.12 -30.98 -0.39
CA ILE A 16 22.88 -30.78 -1.64
C ILE A 16 21.99 -30.17 -2.74
N THR A 17 20.68 -30.42 -2.69
CA THR A 17 19.73 -30.01 -3.75
C THR A 17 18.98 -28.72 -3.41
N PHE A 18 18.83 -28.40 -2.12
CA PHE A 18 18.04 -27.25 -1.67
C PHE A 18 18.86 -25.96 -1.66
N LYS A 19 18.59 -25.08 -2.62
CA LYS A 19 19.16 -23.72 -2.64
C LYS A 19 18.23 -22.78 -1.85
N LEU A 20 18.77 -22.09 -0.85
CA LEU A 20 18.03 -21.08 -0.10
C LEU A 20 17.64 -19.92 -1.03
N GLY A 21 16.39 -19.47 -0.93
CA GLY A 21 15.95 -18.25 -1.59
C GLY A 21 16.70 -17.03 -1.04
N SER A 22 17.06 -16.09 -1.92
CA SER A 22 17.70 -14.85 -1.49
C SER A 22 16.77 -14.05 -0.58
N ARG A 23 17.27 -13.64 0.61
CA ARG A 23 16.52 -12.79 1.55
C ARG A 23 16.44 -11.34 1.08
N LYS A 24 17.43 -10.89 0.30
CA LYS A 24 17.41 -9.60 -0.37
C LYS A 24 16.81 -9.80 -1.77
N GLY A 25 15.95 -8.89 -2.21
CA GLY A 25 15.50 -8.86 -3.60
C GLY A 25 16.69 -8.76 -4.56
N GLU A 26 16.48 -9.05 -5.84
CA GLU A 26 17.52 -8.92 -6.87
C GLU A 26 18.18 -7.52 -6.79
N ALA A 27 19.51 -7.45 -6.92
CA ALA A 27 20.29 -6.24 -6.64
C ALA A 27 19.97 -5.03 -7.55
N ASN A 28 19.26 -5.24 -8.67
CA ASN A 28 18.76 -4.18 -9.56
C ASN A 28 17.37 -3.64 -9.17
N VAL A 29 16.79 -4.10 -8.06
CA VAL A 29 15.41 -3.78 -7.66
C VAL A 29 15.34 -2.56 -6.72
N GLU A 30 16.47 -2.04 -6.22
CA GLU A 30 16.46 -0.80 -5.41
C GLU A 30 15.97 0.41 -6.21
N SER A 31 16.21 0.45 -7.53
CA SER A 31 15.65 1.47 -8.41
C SER A 31 14.23 1.18 -8.89
N ASP A 32 13.75 -0.06 -8.70
CA ASP A 32 12.54 -0.56 -9.35
C ASP A 32 11.33 -0.49 -8.43
N LEU A 33 10.73 0.70 -8.44
CA LEU A 33 9.82 1.13 -7.38
C LEU A 33 8.38 0.69 -7.61
N LYS A 34 8.18 -0.04 -8.71
CA LYS A 34 6.98 -0.77 -9.12
C LYS A 34 6.90 -2.17 -8.53
N SER A 35 8.00 -2.72 -8.05
CA SER A 35 8.04 -4.11 -7.60
C SER A 35 7.79 -4.25 -6.10
N THR A 36 6.97 -5.23 -5.73
CA THR A 36 6.79 -5.68 -4.33
C THR A 36 8.04 -6.40 -3.81
N ARG A 37 8.84 -7.00 -4.71
CA ARG A 37 10.02 -7.81 -4.35
C ARG A 37 11.22 -7.00 -3.85
N ARG A 38 11.13 -5.66 -3.85
CA ARG A 38 12.22 -4.77 -3.42
C ARG A 38 12.58 -4.90 -1.95
N ALA A 39 11.59 -5.13 -1.09
CA ALA A 39 11.77 -5.19 0.36
C ALA A 39 10.79 -6.21 0.94
N LEU A 40 11.22 -7.47 1.00
CA LEU A 40 10.46 -8.59 1.55
C LEU A 40 10.42 -8.58 3.09
N ASP A 41 11.38 -7.87 3.70
CA ASP A 41 11.52 -7.71 5.16
C ASP A 41 10.58 -6.66 5.75
N ARG A 42 9.99 -5.80 4.91
CA ARG A 42 9.24 -4.60 5.33
C ARG A 42 7.81 -4.61 4.83
N ARG A 43 6.95 -3.91 5.57
CA ARG A 43 5.58 -3.61 5.13
C ARG A 43 5.60 -2.48 4.11
N LEU A 44 5.00 -2.72 2.95
CA LEU A 44 4.89 -1.75 1.87
C LEU A 44 3.50 -1.11 1.88
N LEU A 45 3.44 0.19 1.60
CA LEU A 45 2.20 0.93 1.41
C LEU A 45 1.98 1.20 -0.09
N LEU A 46 0.73 1.14 -0.51
CA LEU A 46 0.31 1.46 -1.88
C LEU A 46 0.05 2.97 -2.00
N LEU A 47 0.69 3.60 -2.98
CA LEU A 47 0.49 5.00 -3.33
C LEU A 47 0.16 5.12 -4.81
N ILE A 48 -0.74 6.06 -5.12
CA ILE A 48 -1.22 6.33 -6.48
C ILE A 48 -0.93 7.78 -6.81
N LYS A 49 -0.60 8.05 -8.07
CA LYS A 49 -0.44 9.41 -8.59
C LYS A 49 -1.81 9.92 -9.00
N GLU A 50 -2.30 10.94 -8.32
CA GLU A 50 -3.52 11.64 -8.73
C GLU A 50 -3.23 13.11 -9.00
N LYS A 51 -3.98 13.69 -9.93
CA LYS A 51 -3.92 15.12 -10.21
C LYS A 51 -4.92 15.81 -9.29
N ILE A 52 -4.40 16.63 -8.37
CA ILE A 52 -5.20 17.47 -7.48
C ILE A 52 -4.97 18.91 -7.93
N GLY A 53 -6.03 19.56 -8.43
CA GLY A 53 -5.91 20.85 -9.10
C GLY A 53 -4.95 20.78 -10.30
N ASN A 54 -3.89 21.59 -10.26
CA ASN A 54 -2.89 21.67 -11.34
C ASN A 54 -1.65 20.79 -11.12
N LYS A 55 -1.51 20.11 -9.97
CA LYS A 55 -0.30 19.35 -9.63
C LYS A 55 -0.58 17.86 -9.45
N GLN A 56 0.39 17.03 -9.85
CA GLN A 56 0.34 15.59 -9.60
C GLN A 56 0.90 15.29 -8.21
N CYS A 57 0.07 14.74 -7.33
CA CYS A 57 0.42 14.40 -5.95
C CYS A 57 0.37 12.88 -5.75
N TRP A 58 1.25 12.37 -4.90
CA TRP A 58 1.20 10.97 -4.45
C TRP A 58 0.25 10.88 -3.27
N ILE A 59 -0.82 10.12 -3.42
CA ILE A 59 -1.81 9.94 -2.36
C ILE A 59 -2.14 8.46 -2.17
N LEU A 60 -2.76 8.16 -1.03
CA LEU A 60 -3.41 6.86 -0.84
C LEU A 60 -4.61 6.75 -1.79
N PRO A 61 -4.97 5.54 -2.24
CA PRO A 61 -6.21 5.34 -2.98
C PRO A 61 -7.39 5.82 -2.13
N GLN A 62 -8.03 6.88 -2.59
CA GLN A 62 -9.21 7.47 -1.95
C GLN A 62 -10.29 7.71 -3.00
N GLY A 63 -11.54 7.74 -2.56
CA GLY A 63 -12.68 8.02 -3.42
C GLY A 63 -13.88 8.52 -2.64
N VAL A 64 -14.87 9.00 -3.38
CA VAL A 64 -16.07 9.60 -2.80
C VAL A 64 -16.99 8.52 -2.25
N TYR A 65 -17.49 8.77 -1.04
CA TYR A 65 -18.53 7.96 -0.41
C TYR A 65 -19.89 8.25 -1.05
N LYS A 66 -20.58 7.22 -1.54
CA LYS A 66 -21.84 7.36 -2.27
C LYS A 66 -23.10 7.29 -1.40
N GLY A 67 -22.98 7.02 -0.09
CA GLY A 67 -24.12 7.00 0.84
C GLY A 67 -24.89 5.68 0.89
N GLU A 68 -24.95 4.92 -0.19
CA GLU A 68 -25.72 3.66 -0.25
C GLU A 68 -24.99 2.46 0.38
N GLU A 69 -23.67 2.54 0.52
CA GLU A 69 -22.80 1.42 0.91
C GLU A 69 -22.10 1.67 2.26
N SER A 70 -21.45 0.66 2.85
CA SER A 70 -20.59 0.87 4.03
C SER A 70 -19.25 1.48 3.64
N LEU A 71 -18.56 2.17 4.56
CA LEU A 71 -17.22 2.73 4.31
C LEU A 71 -16.22 1.66 3.81
N ARG A 72 -16.38 0.42 4.29
CA ARG A 72 -15.57 -0.70 3.84
C ARG A 72 -15.84 -1.05 2.38
N LEU A 73 -17.11 -1.15 1.98
CA LEU A 73 -17.49 -1.42 0.59
C LEU A 73 -17.01 -0.30 -0.34
N THR A 74 -17.10 0.95 0.10
CA THR A 74 -16.49 2.08 -0.63
C THR A 74 -14.99 1.89 -0.81
N ALA A 75 -14.25 1.46 0.21
CA ALA A 75 -12.82 1.21 0.08
C ALA A 75 -12.53 0.05 -0.88
N GLU A 76 -13.32 -1.04 -0.84
CA GLU A 76 -13.22 -2.17 -1.77
C GLU A 76 -13.45 -1.72 -3.22
N ARG A 77 -14.51 -0.93 -3.46
CA ARG A 77 -14.82 -0.34 -4.77
C ARG A 77 -13.71 0.57 -5.28
N VAL A 78 -13.22 1.49 -4.45
CA VAL A 78 -12.14 2.42 -4.82
C VAL A 78 -10.87 1.68 -5.18
N LEU A 79 -10.53 0.61 -4.46
CA LEU A 79 -9.38 -0.23 -4.80
C LEU A 79 -9.56 -0.91 -6.16
N GLN A 80 -10.74 -1.45 -6.46
CA GLN A 80 -11.05 -2.05 -7.76
C GLN A 80 -11.03 -1.00 -8.90
N GLU A 81 -11.58 0.19 -8.67
CA GLU A 81 -11.59 1.27 -9.68
C GLU A 81 -10.18 1.78 -10.00
N LYS A 82 -9.33 1.97 -8.98
CA LYS A 82 -8.01 2.58 -9.14
C LYS A 82 -6.92 1.59 -9.50
N CYS A 83 -7.03 0.36 -9.01
CA CYS A 83 -5.99 -0.65 -9.14
C CYS A 83 -6.45 -1.85 -9.97
N GLY A 84 -7.72 -1.94 -10.36
CA GLY A 84 -8.26 -3.00 -11.22
C GLY A 84 -8.66 -4.27 -10.46
N ASN A 85 -9.28 -5.20 -11.19
CA ASN A 85 -9.94 -6.38 -10.60
C ASN A 85 -8.99 -7.51 -10.18
N ASN A 86 -7.70 -7.43 -10.53
CA ASN A 86 -6.74 -8.52 -10.28
C ASN A 86 -6.15 -8.50 -8.85
N ILE A 87 -6.84 -7.86 -7.90
CA ILE A 87 -6.32 -7.64 -6.56
C ILE A 87 -7.18 -8.38 -5.56
N ASN A 88 -6.52 -9.27 -4.84
CA ASN A 88 -7.10 -9.93 -3.69
C ASN A 88 -6.64 -9.22 -2.41
N VAL A 89 -7.59 -8.55 -1.77
CA VAL A 89 -7.40 -7.77 -0.54
C VAL A 89 -8.25 -8.36 0.57
N ARG A 90 -7.67 -8.50 1.77
CA ARG A 90 -8.40 -8.82 2.99
C ARG A 90 -8.36 -7.63 3.93
N PHE A 91 -9.53 -7.05 4.17
CA PHE A 91 -9.71 -6.02 5.19
C PHE A 91 -9.59 -6.63 6.58
N LEU A 92 -8.91 -5.91 7.49
CA LEU A 92 -8.66 -6.39 8.86
C LEU A 92 -9.86 -6.18 9.80
N GLY A 93 -10.85 -5.39 9.37
CA GLY A 93 -12.08 -5.12 10.10
C GLY A 93 -12.94 -4.10 9.37
N ASN A 94 -14.11 -3.80 9.94
CA ASN A 94 -15.04 -2.82 9.38
C ASN A 94 -14.83 -1.41 9.94
N CYS A 95 -14.06 -1.28 11.03
CA CYS A 95 -13.78 0.00 11.67
C CYS A 95 -12.67 0.76 10.92
N PRO A 96 -12.82 2.07 10.67
CA PRO A 96 -11.74 2.88 10.14
C PRO A 96 -10.55 2.90 11.11
N CYS A 97 -9.35 2.72 10.57
CA CYS A 97 -8.10 2.74 11.34
C CYS A 97 -7.55 4.16 11.55
N GLY A 98 -8.04 5.12 10.78
CA GLY A 98 -7.60 6.52 10.86
C GLY A 98 -8.63 7.47 10.28
N PHE A 99 -8.59 8.69 10.79
CA PHE A 99 -9.44 9.80 10.35
C PHE A 99 -8.57 11.02 10.05
N TYR A 100 -8.83 11.66 8.93
CA TYR A 100 -8.16 12.89 8.56
C TYR A 100 -9.15 13.90 7.99
N LYS A 101 -9.09 15.13 8.46
CA LYS A 101 -9.96 16.22 8.02
C LYS A 101 -9.10 17.35 7.46
N TYR A 102 -9.44 17.82 6.27
CA TYR A 102 -8.89 19.05 5.72
C TYR A 102 -9.99 19.96 5.21
N LYS A 103 -9.64 21.24 5.12
CA LYS A 103 -10.51 22.26 4.56
C LYS A 103 -9.99 22.60 3.16
N TYR A 104 -10.91 22.81 2.23
CA TYR A 104 -10.55 23.37 0.94
C TYR A 104 -10.13 24.84 1.12
N PRO A 105 -9.20 25.34 0.30
CA PRO A 105 -8.85 26.76 0.31
C PRO A 105 -10.04 27.60 -0.14
N LYS A 106 -10.02 28.88 0.27
CA LYS A 106 -11.19 29.77 0.16
C LYS A 106 -11.72 29.88 -1.28
N HIS A 107 -10.83 29.83 -2.27
CA HIS A 107 -11.18 29.96 -3.69
C HIS A 107 -11.87 28.73 -4.30
N ALA A 108 -11.72 27.55 -3.68
CA ALA A 108 -12.34 26.30 -4.15
C ALA A 108 -13.55 25.87 -3.31
N ARG A 109 -13.94 26.65 -2.30
CA ARG A 109 -15.15 26.40 -1.51
C ARG A 109 -16.38 26.90 -2.26
N ASN A 110 -17.04 26.00 -2.98
CA ASN A 110 -18.38 26.25 -3.50
C ASN A 110 -19.43 25.81 -2.45
N HIS A 111 -19.78 24.53 -2.44
CA HIS A 111 -20.81 23.97 -1.55
C HIS A 111 -20.26 23.11 -0.41
N SER A 112 -18.95 22.83 -0.41
CA SER A 112 -18.28 21.99 0.57
C SER A 112 -17.11 22.72 1.22
N ILE A 113 -17.05 22.68 2.55
CA ILE A 113 -16.02 23.37 3.34
C ILE A 113 -14.68 22.62 3.28
N GLY A 114 -14.73 21.32 3.06
CA GLY A 114 -13.59 20.41 3.08
C GLY A 114 -14.02 18.96 2.94
N ALA A 115 -13.10 18.05 3.25
CA ALA A 115 -13.35 16.62 3.22
C ALA A 115 -12.84 15.90 4.47
N ASN A 116 -13.58 14.84 4.79
CA ASN A 116 -13.32 13.90 5.87
C ASN A 116 -12.88 12.57 5.22
N ILE A 117 -11.62 12.19 5.44
CA ILE A 117 -11.03 10.96 4.94
C ILE A 117 -11.03 9.92 6.06
N PHE A 118 -11.61 8.76 5.78
CA PHE A 118 -11.55 7.59 6.63
C PHE A 118 -10.64 6.54 5.99
N SER A 119 -9.59 6.12 6.71
CA SER A 119 -8.62 5.16 6.20
C SER A 119 -8.90 3.77 6.78
N LEU A 120 -9.00 2.76 5.92
CA LEU A 120 -9.10 1.36 6.32
C LEU A 120 -7.80 0.62 6.02
N LYS A 121 -7.39 -0.26 6.93
CA LYS A 121 -6.20 -1.10 6.76
C LYS A 121 -6.57 -2.46 6.17
N HIS A 122 -5.77 -2.90 5.22
CA HIS A 122 -5.96 -4.17 4.55
C HIS A 122 -4.63 -4.85 4.21
N ASN A 123 -4.66 -6.17 4.06
CA ASN A 123 -3.52 -6.99 3.64
C ASN A 123 -3.77 -7.56 2.24
N SER A 124 -2.73 -7.68 1.42
CA SER A 124 -2.81 -8.36 0.13
C SER A 124 -2.18 -9.76 0.21
N TRP A 125 -2.76 -10.72 -0.50
CA TRP A 125 -2.41 -12.15 -0.41
C TRP A 125 -1.80 -12.74 -1.70
N ARG A 126 -1.58 -11.96 -2.77
CA ARG A 126 -0.94 -12.45 -4.00
C ARG A 126 -0.01 -11.44 -4.65
N ASP A 127 1.08 -11.95 -5.24
CA ASP A 127 2.21 -11.17 -5.79
C ASP A 127 2.05 -10.70 -7.25
N LYS A 128 0.93 -10.98 -7.92
CA LYS A 128 0.72 -10.55 -9.31
C LYS A 128 0.22 -9.09 -9.37
N TRP A 129 1.10 -8.16 -9.07
CA TRP A 129 0.87 -6.74 -9.28
C TRP A 129 1.67 -6.26 -10.50
N MET A 130 0.96 -5.90 -11.57
CA MET A 130 1.50 -5.07 -12.67
C MET A 130 0.80 -3.71 -12.68
N ILE A 131 0.75 -3.04 -11.53
CA ILE A 131 0.20 -1.69 -11.43
C ILE A 131 1.34 -0.78 -11.00
N LYS A 132 1.48 0.33 -11.70
CA LYS A 132 2.57 1.30 -11.56
C LYS A 132 2.59 1.88 -10.13
N PHE A 133 3.26 1.21 -9.18
CA PHE A 133 3.73 1.90 -7.98
C PHE A 133 4.77 2.94 -8.42
N ALA A 134 4.94 4.01 -7.65
CA ALA A 134 6.05 4.90 -7.92
C ALA A 134 6.94 5.19 -6.74
N GLN A 135 8.18 5.25 -7.21
CA GLN A 135 9.37 5.96 -6.84
C GLN A 135 9.65 6.43 -5.42
N ASN A 136 10.79 5.91 -4.97
CA ASN A 136 11.78 6.35 -4.01
C ASN A 136 11.24 6.95 -2.71
N PHE A 137 10.92 6.06 -1.78
CA PHE A 137 11.16 6.35 -0.38
C PHE A 137 11.81 5.15 0.29
N ASN A 138 13.12 4.99 0.08
CA ASN A 138 14.00 4.02 0.75
C ASN A 138 13.99 4.11 2.29
N GLY A 139 13.14 4.95 2.89
CA GLY A 139 13.10 5.20 4.32
C GLY A 139 11.74 5.57 4.89
N LEU A 140 10.61 5.24 4.25
CA LEU A 140 9.31 5.38 4.92
C LEU A 140 9.11 4.25 5.94
N GLN A 141 9.93 4.26 6.99
CA GLN A 141 9.59 3.55 8.23
C GLN A 141 8.25 4.08 8.73
N GLU A 142 7.51 3.28 9.49
CA GLU A 142 6.19 3.61 10.03
C GLU A 142 6.15 4.95 10.81
N LYS A 143 7.32 5.44 11.27
CA LYS A 143 7.52 6.77 11.86
C LYS A 143 7.62 7.89 10.80
N ASN A 144 8.36 7.69 9.72
CA ASN A 144 8.52 8.64 8.62
C ASN A 144 7.27 8.72 7.72
N SER A 145 6.48 7.65 7.66
CA SER A 145 5.24 7.64 6.88
C SER A 145 4.20 8.62 7.41
N LYS A 146 4.14 8.80 8.73
CA LYS A 146 3.28 9.83 9.36
C LYS A 146 3.67 11.24 8.89
N TYR A 147 4.97 11.57 8.92
CA TYR A 147 5.46 12.87 8.45
C TYR A 147 5.25 13.07 6.96
N TYR A 148 5.47 12.04 6.15
CA TYR A 148 5.29 12.12 4.72
C TYR A 148 3.81 12.27 4.34
N LEU A 149 2.91 11.47 4.92
CA LEU A 149 1.48 11.63 4.73
C LEU A 149 1.01 13.01 5.21
N ARG A 150 1.48 13.49 6.37
CA ARG A 150 1.20 14.85 6.83
C ARG A 150 1.70 15.91 5.83
N SER A 151 2.88 15.72 5.26
CA SER A 151 3.46 16.66 4.28
C SER A 151 2.73 16.64 2.94
N ILE A 152 2.30 15.47 2.46
CA ILE A 152 1.48 15.32 1.25
C ILE A 152 0.14 16.03 1.46
N ILE A 153 -0.50 15.78 2.61
CA ILE A 153 -1.83 16.32 2.81
C ILE A 153 -1.77 17.83 3.05
N ASN A 154 -0.81 18.33 3.84
CA ASN A 154 -0.52 19.77 3.96
C ASN A 154 -0.18 20.40 2.60
N ARG A 155 0.47 19.66 1.68
CA ARG A 155 0.68 20.12 0.31
C ARG A 155 -0.65 20.21 -0.44
N SER A 156 -1.48 19.16 -0.39
CA SER A 156 -2.78 19.17 -1.07
C SER A 156 -3.72 20.28 -0.58
N GLU A 157 -3.61 20.68 0.70
CA GLU A 157 -4.33 21.82 1.28
C GLU A 157 -3.95 23.17 0.65
N ASN A 158 -2.71 23.31 0.16
CA ASN A 158 -2.21 24.52 -0.49
C ASN A 158 -2.33 24.50 -2.02
N PHE A 159 -2.82 23.40 -2.61
CA PHE A 159 -2.84 23.20 -4.07
C PHE A 159 -4.23 23.01 -4.69
N LEU A 160 -5.24 22.76 -3.87
CA LEU A 160 -6.63 23.01 -4.24
C LEU A 160 -6.90 24.52 -4.25
#